data_AF-A0A9X5X509-F1
#
_entry.id   AF-A0A9X5X509-F1
#
_cell.length_a   1.000
_cell.length_b   1.000
_cell.length_c   1.000
_cell.angle_alpha   90.00
_cell.angle_beta   90.00
_cell.angle_gamma   90.00
#
_symmetry.space_group_name_H-M   'P 1'
#
loop_
_entity.id
_entity.type
_entity.pdbx_description
1 polymer ?
#
loop_
_entity_poly.entity_id
_entity_poly.type
_entity_poly.pdbx_seq_one_letter_code
_entity_poly.pdbx_strand_id
1 'polypeptide(L)'
;QAPEPVVLHWLGPMFDPALEGYWGSGDLDAATDVFLEVIAAHPDKVDGIKVSLLDARREVALRRRLPQGVRCYTGDDFNYPELIAGDEQGFSHALLGIFDPLGPLAAEAVRVLDTGDVKGFRELLDPTVELSRHLFEAPTRFYKTGVVLLAWLAGHQEHFTMVGGLQSARSLPHFARAYELADALGLFPDPELAEARMKTLLALYGVTS
;
A
#
# COMPACT_ATOMS: atom_id res chain seq x y z
N GLN A 1 1.25 16.79 23.34
CA GLN A 1 2.67 17.01 22.99
C GLN A 1 3.34 15.66 22.85
N ALA A 2 4.05 15.42 21.75
CA ALA A 2 4.81 14.19 21.54
C ALA A 2 6.26 14.35 22.04
N PRO A 3 6.82 13.33 22.73
CA PRO A 3 8.20 13.39 23.21
C PRO A 3 9.21 13.35 22.05
N GLU A 4 8.92 12.55 21.03
CA GLU A 4 9.73 12.34 19.83
C GLU A 4 9.01 12.89 18.57
N PRO A 5 9.74 13.14 17.46
CA PRO A 5 9.15 13.42 16.17
C PRO A 5 8.16 12.33 15.72
N VAL A 6 7.06 12.73 15.10
CA VAL A 6 6.00 11.82 14.64
C VAL A 6 5.91 11.78 13.12
N VAL A 7 5.31 10.71 12.60
CA VAL A 7 4.82 10.66 11.23
C VAL A 7 3.34 10.99 11.22
N LEU A 8 2.94 12.08 10.57
CA LEU A 8 1.52 12.41 10.41
C LEU A 8 0.91 11.55 9.31
N HIS A 9 -0.23 10.91 9.57
CA HIS A 9 -0.91 10.10 8.56
C HIS A 9 -2.19 10.79 8.09
N TRP A 10 -2.22 11.20 6.82
CA TRP A 10 -3.43 11.62 6.15
C TRP A 10 -4.05 10.43 5.42
N LEU A 11 -5.06 9.83 6.04
CA LEU A 11 -5.84 8.71 5.49
C LEU A 11 -7.08 9.24 4.76
N GLY A 12 -7.25 8.86 3.48
CA GLY A 12 -8.38 9.29 2.67
C GLY A 12 -9.69 8.50 2.91
N PRO A 13 -10.83 9.04 2.48
CA PRO A 13 -12.15 8.45 2.73
C PRO A 13 -12.42 7.11 2.03
N MET A 14 -11.65 6.75 1.00
CA MET A 14 -11.70 5.43 0.36
C MET A 14 -11.24 4.30 1.31
N PHE A 15 -10.40 4.64 2.30
CA PHE A 15 -9.95 3.73 3.34
C PHE A 15 -10.82 3.79 4.59
N ASP A 16 -11.25 4.99 4.99
CA ASP A 16 -12.18 5.20 6.10
C ASP A 16 -13.17 6.34 5.78
N PRO A 17 -14.43 6.03 5.43
CA PRO A 17 -15.44 7.03 5.09
C PRO A 17 -15.71 8.06 6.20
N ALA A 18 -15.41 7.75 7.47
CA ALA A 18 -15.60 8.69 8.57
C ALA A 18 -14.60 9.86 8.56
N LEU A 19 -13.55 9.77 7.72
CA LEU A 19 -12.53 10.81 7.53
C LEU A 19 -12.83 11.74 6.35
N GLU A 20 -14.06 11.71 5.81
CA GLU A 20 -14.47 12.68 4.81
C GLU A 20 -14.34 14.11 5.35
N GLY A 21 -13.72 14.99 4.56
CA GLY A 21 -13.49 16.38 4.95
C GLY A 21 -12.37 16.59 5.99
N TYR A 22 -11.48 15.60 6.18
CA TYR A 22 -10.34 15.76 7.09
C TYR A 22 -9.49 17.00 6.74
N TRP A 23 -8.89 17.62 7.76
CA TRP A 23 -8.29 18.97 7.71
C TRP A 23 -9.28 20.12 7.49
N GLY A 24 -10.59 19.86 7.63
CA GLY A 24 -11.63 20.88 7.72
C GLY A 24 -12.26 21.28 6.38
N SER A 25 -11.96 20.57 5.29
CA SER A 25 -12.52 20.84 3.97
C SER A 25 -12.68 19.58 3.14
N GLY A 26 -13.76 19.50 2.36
CA GLY A 26 -13.91 18.51 1.28
C GLY A 26 -13.14 18.89 0.00
N ASP A 27 -12.74 20.16 -0.14
CA ASP A 27 -11.77 20.59 -1.14
C ASP A 27 -10.38 20.20 -0.66
N LEU A 28 -9.77 19.25 -1.37
CA LEU A 28 -8.48 18.71 -1.02
C LEU A 28 -7.37 19.77 -1.11
N ASP A 29 -7.46 20.77 -2.00
CA ASP A 29 -6.43 21.80 -2.14
C ASP A 29 -6.39 22.69 -0.90
N ALA A 30 -7.56 23.13 -0.44
CA ALA A 30 -7.71 23.82 0.84
C ALA A 30 -7.24 22.96 2.03
N ALA A 31 -7.61 21.66 2.05
CA ALA A 31 -7.15 20.73 3.08
C ALA A 31 -5.61 20.57 3.09
N THR A 32 -4.98 20.58 1.91
CA THR A 32 -3.53 20.51 1.77
C THR A 32 -2.84 21.74 2.34
N ASP A 33 -3.40 22.93 2.12
CA ASP A 33 -2.83 24.17 2.66
C ASP A 33 -2.85 24.15 4.19
N VAL A 34 -3.97 23.77 4.81
CA VAL A 34 -4.08 23.59 6.26
C VAL A 34 -3.11 22.53 6.77
N PHE A 35 -2.99 21.40 6.08
CA PHE A 35 -2.06 20.33 6.48
C PHE A 35 -0.61 20.81 6.49
N LEU A 36 -0.19 21.56 5.45
CA LEU A 36 1.15 22.13 5.37
C LEU A 36 1.40 23.21 6.42
N GLU A 37 0.40 24.03 6.76
CA GLU A 37 0.49 25.01 7.85
C GLU A 37 0.76 24.33 9.20
N VAL A 38 0.06 23.23 9.50
CA VAL A 38 0.28 22.45 10.73
C VAL A 38 1.70 21.88 10.80
N ILE A 39 2.22 21.36 9.68
CA ILE A 39 3.60 20.82 9.62
C ILE A 39 4.61 21.95 9.83
N ALA A 40 4.45 23.08 9.14
CA ALA A 40 5.35 24.22 9.23
C ALA A 40 5.36 24.88 10.62
N ALA A 41 4.26 24.80 11.38
CA ALA A 41 4.18 25.27 12.76
C ALA A 41 4.98 24.40 13.75
N HIS A 42 5.42 23.21 13.33
CA HIS A 42 6.01 22.19 14.20
C HIS A 42 7.27 21.52 13.61
N PRO A 43 8.29 22.29 13.20
CA PRO A 43 9.42 21.79 12.42
C PRO A 43 10.21 20.66 13.10
N ASP A 44 10.35 20.70 14.43
CA ASP A 44 11.11 19.69 15.20
C ASP A 44 10.24 18.52 15.71
N LYS A 45 8.97 18.46 15.30
CA LYS A 45 8.01 17.45 15.79
C LYS A 45 7.45 16.55 14.70
N VAL A 46 7.71 16.86 13.43
CA VAL A 46 7.22 16.06 12.31
C VAL A 46 8.42 15.49 11.56
N ASP A 47 8.67 14.19 11.73
CA ASP A 47 9.69 13.48 10.95
C ASP A 47 9.27 13.32 9.49
N GLY A 48 7.98 13.10 9.28
CA GLY A 48 7.43 12.93 7.95
C GLY A 48 5.92 12.86 7.93
N ILE A 49 5.40 12.65 6.72
CA ILE A 49 3.99 12.47 6.45
C ILE A 49 3.77 11.18 5.68
N LYS A 50 2.68 10.47 5.96
CA LYS A 50 2.14 9.45 5.08
C LYS A 50 0.86 9.96 4.46
N VAL A 51 0.73 9.88 3.13
CA VAL A 51 -0.47 10.30 2.42
C VAL A 51 -1.09 9.12 1.69
N SER A 52 -2.33 8.80 2.06
CA SER A 52 -3.09 7.68 1.50
C SER A 52 -4.34 8.20 0.79
N LEU A 53 -4.12 8.96 -0.28
CA LEU A 53 -5.18 9.53 -1.14
C LEU A 53 -5.29 8.83 -2.51
N LEU A 54 -4.36 7.92 -2.84
CA LEU A 54 -4.31 7.20 -4.11
C LEU A 54 -4.28 8.12 -5.35
N ASP A 55 -3.60 9.27 -5.21
CA ASP A 55 -3.39 10.25 -6.27
C ASP A 55 -1.92 10.64 -6.32
N ALA A 56 -1.19 10.04 -7.26
CA ALA A 56 0.24 10.26 -7.45
C ALA A 56 0.59 11.73 -7.76
N ARG A 57 -0.23 12.42 -8.57
CA ARG A 57 0.03 13.83 -8.92
C ARG A 57 -0.06 14.71 -7.69
N ARG A 58 -1.05 14.42 -6.84
CA ARG A 58 -1.28 15.13 -5.59
C ARG A 58 -0.17 14.90 -4.58
N GLU A 59 0.32 13.66 -4.47
CA GLU A 59 1.49 13.35 -3.65
C GLU A 59 2.74 14.10 -4.15
N VAL A 60 3.00 14.11 -5.47
CA VAL A 60 4.13 14.84 -6.06
C VAL A 60 4.02 16.35 -5.81
N ALA A 61 2.83 16.93 -5.97
CA ALA A 61 2.61 18.35 -5.69
C ALA A 61 2.83 18.67 -4.20
N LEU A 62 2.40 17.78 -3.30
CA LEU A 62 2.56 17.94 -1.86
C LEU A 62 4.02 17.81 -1.42
N ARG A 63 4.74 16.76 -1.86
CA ARG A 63 6.13 16.52 -1.42
C ARG A 63 7.09 17.66 -1.77
N ARG A 64 6.83 18.35 -2.89
CA ARG A 64 7.60 19.54 -3.34
C ARG A 64 7.38 20.77 -2.46
N ARG A 65 6.31 20.79 -1.66
CA ARG A 65 5.94 21.89 -0.75
C ARG A 65 6.30 21.60 0.71
N LEU A 66 6.84 20.42 1.02
CA LEU A 66 7.19 20.06 2.38
C LEU A 66 8.34 20.91 2.92
N PRO A 67 8.31 21.30 4.21
CA PRO A 67 9.46 21.92 4.87
C PRO A 67 10.70 21.02 4.81
N GLN A 68 11.88 21.64 4.77
CA GLN A 68 13.15 20.92 4.76
C GLN A 68 13.24 19.97 5.98
N GLY A 69 13.63 18.72 5.73
CA GLY A 69 13.78 17.70 6.76
C GLY A 69 12.53 16.83 6.98
N VAL A 70 11.36 17.24 6.49
CA VAL A 70 10.13 16.45 6.58
C VAL A 70 10.05 15.46 5.42
N ARG A 71 10.03 14.16 5.72
CA ARG A 71 9.94 13.11 4.69
C ARG A 71 8.51 12.94 4.17
N CYS A 72 8.35 12.74 2.88
CA CYS A 72 7.11 12.19 2.31
C CYS A 72 7.23 10.67 2.25
N TYR A 73 6.39 9.95 2.98
CA TYR A 73 6.19 8.51 2.84
C TYR A 73 4.97 8.27 1.95
N THR A 74 5.16 7.65 0.79
CA THR A 74 4.04 7.28 -0.05
C THR A 74 3.16 6.27 0.68
N GLY A 75 1.87 6.55 0.68
CA GLY A 75 0.81 5.63 1.06
C GLY A 75 -0.09 5.29 -0.13
N ASP A 76 0.43 5.46 -1.35
CA ASP A 76 -0.24 5.19 -2.61
C ASP A 76 0.15 3.81 -3.15
N ASP A 77 -0.64 2.80 -2.78
CA ASP A 77 -0.45 1.43 -3.24
C ASP A 77 -0.75 1.24 -4.74
N PHE A 78 -1.24 2.25 -5.48
CA PHE A 78 -1.50 2.16 -6.92
C PHE A 78 -0.31 2.59 -7.78
N ASN A 79 0.56 3.45 -7.23
CA ASN A 79 1.59 4.18 -7.98
C ASN A 79 2.96 4.18 -7.28
N TYR A 80 3.14 3.37 -6.23
CA TYR A 80 4.34 3.39 -5.40
C TYR A 80 5.68 3.29 -6.14
N PRO A 81 5.88 2.48 -7.22
CA PRO A 81 7.22 2.40 -7.82
C PRO A 81 7.66 3.73 -8.42
N GLU A 82 6.75 4.50 -9.03
CA GLU A 82 7.10 5.84 -9.56
C GLU A 82 7.29 6.89 -8.48
N LEU A 83 6.50 6.81 -7.41
CA LEU A 83 6.63 7.74 -6.30
C LEU A 83 7.95 7.52 -5.55
N ILE A 84 8.35 6.26 -5.38
CA ILE A 84 9.61 5.87 -4.72
C ILE A 84 10.82 6.16 -5.61
N ALA A 85 10.77 5.85 -6.91
CA ALA A 85 11.86 6.20 -7.83
C ALA A 85 12.07 7.72 -7.94
N GLY A 86 10.98 8.48 -7.82
CA GLY A 86 11.02 9.94 -7.84
C GLY A 86 11.14 10.55 -9.24
N ASP A 87 11.36 11.85 -9.24
CA ASP A 87 11.60 12.69 -10.41
C ASP A 87 12.82 13.60 -10.16
N GLU A 88 13.12 14.50 -11.10
CA GLU A 88 14.25 15.43 -11.02
C GLU A 88 14.24 16.34 -9.76
N GLN A 89 13.10 16.50 -9.10
CA GLN A 89 12.93 17.36 -7.92
C GLN A 89 12.96 16.56 -6.61
N GLY A 90 12.76 15.24 -6.64
CA GLY A 90 12.85 14.41 -5.45
C GLY A 90 12.02 13.13 -5.54
N PHE A 91 11.97 12.41 -4.43
CA PHE A 91 11.33 11.10 -4.30
C PHE A 91 10.48 11.03 -3.02
N SER A 92 9.65 9.99 -2.93
CA SER A 92 8.93 9.64 -1.72
C SER A 92 9.58 8.41 -1.07
N HIS A 93 9.73 8.40 0.25
CA HIS A 93 9.97 7.18 1.03
C HIS A 93 8.73 6.29 0.99
N ALA A 94 8.76 5.10 1.59
CA ALA A 94 7.65 4.16 1.54
C ALA A 94 7.09 3.81 2.92
N LEU A 95 5.76 3.87 3.06
CA LEU A 95 5.02 3.27 4.19
C LEU A 95 3.71 2.70 3.65
N LEU A 96 3.79 1.52 3.02
CA LEU A 96 2.76 0.97 2.14
C LEU A 96 2.13 -0.30 2.71
N GLY A 97 0.86 -0.55 2.38
CA GLY A 97 0.21 -1.80 2.72
C GLY A 97 0.63 -2.94 1.79
N ILE A 98 0.87 -2.66 0.51
CA ILE A 98 1.31 -3.66 -0.47
C ILE A 98 2.70 -4.23 -0.18
N PHE A 99 3.53 -3.53 0.59
CA PHE A 99 4.85 -4.05 0.99
C PHE A 99 4.76 -5.24 1.95
N ASP A 100 3.62 -5.50 2.58
CA ASP A 100 3.40 -6.70 3.40
C ASP A 100 3.54 -7.98 2.55
N PRO A 101 2.69 -8.24 1.53
CA PRO A 101 2.83 -9.43 0.68
C PRO A 101 4.06 -9.38 -0.25
N LEU A 102 4.68 -8.21 -0.44
CA LEU A 102 5.86 -8.04 -1.30
C LEU A 102 7.18 -7.97 -0.54
N GLY A 103 7.21 -8.21 0.78
CA GLY A 103 8.35 -7.88 1.65
C GLY A 103 9.74 -8.22 1.08
N PRO A 104 10.03 -9.49 0.71
CA PRO A 104 11.31 -9.87 0.11
C PRO A 104 11.62 -9.15 -1.21
N LEU A 105 10.63 -9.03 -2.10
CA LEU A 105 10.78 -8.41 -3.42
C LEU A 105 11.00 -6.90 -3.29
N ALA A 106 10.25 -6.24 -2.41
CA ALA A 106 10.44 -4.82 -2.10
C ALA A 106 11.82 -4.55 -1.48
N ALA A 107 12.30 -5.42 -0.58
CA ALA A 107 13.63 -5.30 0.00
C ALA A 107 14.76 -5.50 -1.04
N GLU A 108 14.57 -6.38 -2.02
CA GLU A 108 15.49 -6.50 -3.15
C GLU A 108 15.47 -5.26 -4.03
N ALA A 109 14.30 -4.79 -4.42
CA ALA A 109 14.17 -3.61 -5.25
C ALA A 109 14.84 -2.39 -4.61
N VAL A 110 14.60 -2.12 -3.32
CA VAL A 110 15.21 -0.99 -2.62
C VAL A 110 16.75 -1.13 -2.56
N ARG A 111 17.29 -2.34 -2.37
CA ARG A 111 18.75 -2.55 -2.45
C ARG A 111 19.32 -2.27 -3.84
N VAL A 112 18.59 -2.60 -4.90
CA VAL A 112 18.97 -2.26 -6.27
C VAL A 112 18.96 -0.74 -6.46
N LEU A 113 17.93 -0.06 -5.95
CA LEU A 113 17.82 1.39 -6.00
C LEU A 113 18.99 2.08 -5.26
N ASP A 114 19.44 1.54 -4.12
CA ASP A 114 20.58 2.06 -3.36
C ASP A 114 21.91 2.04 -4.15
N THR A 115 22.00 1.21 -5.20
CA THR A 115 23.16 1.19 -6.11
C THR A 115 23.07 2.24 -7.23
N GLY A 116 21.96 2.99 -7.31
CA GLY A 116 21.67 3.94 -8.37
C GLY A 116 20.97 3.34 -9.60
N ASP A 117 20.66 2.03 -9.59
CA ASP A 117 19.96 1.36 -10.69
C ASP A 117 18.44 1.55 -10.59
N VAL A 118 17.98 2.74 -10.98
CA VAL A 118 16.55 3.06 -11.04
C VAL A 118 15.81 2.12 -12.01
N LYS A 119 16.46 1.72 -13.11
CA LYS A 119 15.83 0.84 -14.11
C LYS A 119 15.57 -0.55 -13.52
N GLY A 120 16.58 -1.15 -12.89
CA GLY A 120 16.46 -2.44 -12.22
C GLY A 120 15.43 -2.41 -11.08
N PHE A 121 15.37 -1.32 -10.30
CA PHE A 121 14.33 -1.11 -9.30
C PHE A 121 12.91 -1.15 -9.92
N ARG A 122 12.71 -0.47 -11.05
CA ARG A 122 11.43 -0.46 -11.77
C ARG A 122 11.09 -1.81 -12.40
N GLU A 123 12.07 -2.49 -12.98
CA GLU A 123 11.89 -3.85 -13.53
C GLU A 123 11.43 -4.85 -12.48
N LEU A 124 11.87 -4.69 -11.22
CA LEU A 124 11.43 -5.53 -10.10
C LEU A 124 10.00 -5.19 -9.62
N LEU A 125 9.67 -3.91 -9.46
CA LEU A 125 8.39 -3.52 -8.85
C LEU A 125 7.25 -3.23 -9.80
N ASP A 126 7.49 -2.79 -11.04
CA ASP A 126 6.42 -2.48 -11.99
C ASP A 126 5.48 -3.67 -12.26
N PRO A 127 5.97 -4.93 -12.40
CA PRO A 127 5.09 -6.09 -12.54
C PRO A 127 4.15 -6.29 -11.35
N THR A 128 4.54 -5.84 -10.15
CA THR A 128 3.75 -6.01 -8.93
C THR A 128 2.56 -5.05 -8.82
N VAL A 129 2.53 -4.00 -9.63
CA VAL A 129 1.49 -2.96 -9.60
C VAL A 129 0.12 -3.51 -9.94
N GLU A 130 0.01 -4.49 -10.86
CA GLU A 130 -1.28 -5.10 -11.19
C GLU A 130 -1.89 -5.82 -9.98
N LEU A 131 -1.09 -6.64 -9.28
CA LEU A 131 -1.51 -7.26 -8.03
C LEU A 131 -1.96 -6.20 -7.02
N SER A 132 -1.14 -5.17 -6.82
CA SER A 132 -1.46 -4.12 -5.85
C SER A 132 -2.81 -3.45 -6.15
N ARG A 133 -3.01 -3.00 -7.39
CA ARG A 133 -4.26 -2.36 -7.81
C ARG A 133 -5.46 -3.29 -7.65
N HIS A 134 -5.29 -4.59 -7.91
CA HIS A 134 -6.32 -5.60 -7.69
C HIS A 134 -6.69 -5.76 -6.20
N LEU A 135 -5.72 -5.82 -5.29
CA LEU A 135 -6.01 -5.94 -3.85
C LEU A 135 -6.73 -4.68 -3.34
N PHE A 136 -6.32 -3.50 -3.80
CA PHE A 136 -6.81 -2.20 -3.34
C PHE A 136 -7.98 -1.63 -4.17
N GLU A 137 -8.54 -2.39 -5.10
CA GLU A 137 -9.67 -1.97 -5.92
C GLU A 137 -10.90 -1.59 -5.07
N ALA A 138 -11.82 -0.79 -5.62
CA ALA A 138 -13.02 -0.40 -4.90
C ALA A 138 -13.87 -1.63 -4.49
N PRO A 139 -14.43 -1.68 -3.27
CA PRO A 139 -14.23 -0.75 -2.15
C PRO A 139 -12.88 -0.95 -1.43
N THR A 140 -12.00 0.05 -1.55
CA THR A 140 -10.58 -0.01 -1.15
C THR A 140 -10.35 -0.40 0.30
N ARG A 141 -11.22 0.02 1.23
CA ARG A 141 -11.11 -0.33 2.66
C ARG A 141 -10.94 -1.84 2.96
N PHE A 142 -11.38 -2.71 2.05
CA PHE A 142 -11.24 -4.18 2.15
C PHE A 142 -9.96 -4.75 1.52
N TYR A 143 -8.97 -3.93 1.17
CA TYR A 143 -7.67 -4.42 0.66
C TYR A 143 -6.99 -5.42 1.61
N LYS A 144 -7.19 -5.22 2.92
CA LYS A 144 -6.65 -6.07 3.99
C LYS A 144 -7.07 -7.53 3.83
N THR A 145 -8.25 -7.78 3.25
CA THR A 145 -8.74 -9.14 2.98
C THR A 145 -7.86 -9.85 1.96
N GLY A 146 -7.42 -9.14 0.92
CA GLY A 146 -6.49 -9.66 -0.07
C GLY A 146 -5.09 -9.88 0.52
N VAL A 147 -4.59 -8.94 1.32
CA VAL A 147 -3.29 -9.09 2.01
C VAL A 147 -3.27 -10.33 2.91
N VAL A 148 -4.29 -10.50 3.75
CA VAL A 148 -4.38 -11.66 4.65
C VAL A 148 -4.62 -12.98 3.89
N LEU A 149 -5.33 -12.94 2.76
CA LEU A 149 -5.43 -14.10 1.87
C LEU A 149 -4.04 -14.53 1.41
N LEU A 150 -3.22 -13.61 0.89
CA LEU A 150 -1.88 -13.94 0.41
C LEU A 150 -0.98 -14.43 1.54
N ALA A 151 -1.04 -13.84 2.73
CA ALA A 151 -0.30 -14.32 3.90
C ALA A 151 -0.70 -15.76 4.29
N TRP A 152 -1.99 -16.08 4.22
CA TRP A 152 -2.46 -17.45 4.39
C TRP A 152 -1.97 -18.36 3.27
N LEU A 153 -2.11 -18.00 1.99
CA LEU A 153 -1.63 -18.85 0.89
C LEU A 153 -0.11 -19.10 0.96
N ALA A 154 0.66 -18.10 1.37
CA ALA A 154 2.12 -18.18 1.55
C ALA A 154 2.58 -18.94 2.81
N GLY A 155 1.65 -19.42 3.65
CA GLY A 155 2.00 -20.22 4.83
C GLY A 155 2.37 -19.42 6.08
N HIS A 156 2.22 -18.08 6.08
CA HIS A 156 2.53 -17.24 7.25
C HIS A 156 1.51 -17.39 8.40
N GLN A 157 0.35 -17.99 8.12
CA GLN A 157 -0.69 -18.32 9.08
C GLN A 157 -1.43 -19.60 8.68
N GLU A 158 -2.10 -20.24 9.64
CA GLU A 158 -2.76 -21.54 9.44
C GLU A 158 -4.21 -21.43 8.93
N HIS A 159 -4.86 -20.28 9.11
CA HIS A 159 -6.28 -20.07 8.77
C HIS A 159 -6.53 -18.79 7.97
N PHE A 160 -7.63 -18.74 7.21
CA PHE A 160 -8.14 -17.52 6.58
C PHE A 160 -9.35 -16.97 7.36
N THR A 161 -9.07 -16.45 8.56
CA THR A 161 -10.03 -15.81 9.45
C THR A 161 -9.46 -14.45 9.86
N MET A 162 -10.29 -13.42 9.83
CA MET A 162 -9.89 -12.05 10.10
C MET A 162 -10.73 -11.43 11.22
N VAL A 163 -10.12 -10.47 11.92
CA VAL A 163 -10.84 -9.59 12.84
C VAL A 163 -12.06 -8.98 12.14
N GLY A 164 -13.20 -8.96 12.82
CA GLY A 164 -14.46 -8.42 12.27
C GLY A 164 -15.10 -9.29 11.18
N GLY A 165 -14.63 -10.52 10.95
CA GLY A 165 -15.20 -11.41 9.93
C GLY A 165 -14.89 -10.98 8.48
N LEU A 166 -13.85 -10.15 8.31
CA LEU A 166 -13.52 -9.52 7.04
C LEU A 166 -12.95 -10.49 5.98
N GLN A 167 -12.72 -11.77 6.30
CA GLN A 167 -12.38 -12.80 5.31
C GLN A 167 -13.47 -12.99 4.25
N SER A 168 -14.70 -12.52 4.51
CA SER A 168 -15.83 -12.55 3.56
C SER A 168 -16.03 -11.25 2.77
N ALA A 169 -15.18 -10.24 2.96
CA ALA A 169 -15.39 -8.89 2.41
C ALA A 169 -15.03 -8.74 0.92
N ARG A 170 -14.50 -9.80 0.29
CA ARG A 170 -14.19 -9.88 -1.14
C ARG A 170 -14.77 -11.17 -1.71
N SER A 171 -15.01 -11.17 -3.01
CA SER A 171 -15.66 -12.30 -3.71
C SER A 171 -14.67 -13.43 -4.01
N LEU A 172 -15.19 -14.64 -4.24
CA LEU A 172 -14.35 -15.78 -4.66
C LEU A 172 -13.57 -15.52 -5.96
N PRO A 173 -14.15 -14.89 -7.01
CA PRO A 173 -13.37 -14.48 -8.19
C PRO A 173 -12.24 -13.48 -7.86
N HIS A 174 -12.45 -12.56 -6.92
CA HIS A 174 -11.41 -11.64 -6.47
C HIS A 174 -10.23 -12.41 -5.85
N PHE A 175 -10.53 -13.43 -5.02
CA PHE A 175 -9.50 -14.30 -4.43
C PHE A 175 -8.75 -15.12 -5.47
N ALA A 176 -9.44 -15.72 -6.44
CA ALA A 176 -8.81 -16.47 -7.52
C ALA A 176 -7.86 -15.59 -8.34
N ARG A 177 -8.30 -14.37 -8.71
CA ARG A 177 -7.44 -13.43 -9.43
C ARG A 177 -6.25 -12.95 -8.60
N ALA A 178 -6.42 -12.73 -7.29
CA ALA A 178 -5.32 -12.39 -6.40
C ALA A 178 -4.27 -13.50 -6.32
N TYR A 179 -4.71 -14.76 -6.25
CA TYR A 179 -3.83 -15.93 -6.30
C TYR A 179 -3.04 -15.99 -7.62
N GLU A 180 -3.72 -15.90 -8.78
CA GLU A 180 -3.06 -15.91 -10.09
C GLU A 180 -1.99 -14.83 -10.24
N LEU A 181 -2.32 -13.60 -9.83
CA LEU A 181 -1.40 -12.46 -9.90
C LEU A 181 -0.19 -12.64 -8.97
N ALA A 182 -0.41 -13.17 -7.77
CA ALA A 182 0.67 -13.43 -6.82
C ALA A 182 1.56 -14.62 -7.24
N ASP A 183 0.97 -15.66 -7.83
CA ASP A 183 1.70 -16.82 -8.35
C ASP A 183 2.60 -16.43 -9.53
N ALA A 184 2.09 -15.62 -10.46
CA ALA A 184 2.86 -15.10 -11.59
C ALA A 184 4.08 -14.25 -11.15
N LEU A 185 4.04 -13.70 -9.93
CA LEU A 185 5.13 -12.94 -9.32
C LEU A 185 6.03 -13.79 -8.42
N GLY A 186 5.76 -15.09 -8.26
CA GLY A 186 6.54 -16.00 -7.44
C GLY A 186 6.46 -15.70 -5.94
N LEU A 187 5.35 -15.14 -5.46
CA LEU A 187 5.22 -14.69 -4.06
C LEU A 187 5.00 -15.81 -3.05
N PHE A 188 4.76 -17.05 -3.50
CA PHE A 188 4.51 -18.19 -2.61
C PHE A 188 5.80 -18.97 -2.33
N PRO A 189 6.29 -19.02 -1.08
CA PRO A 189 7.44 -19.83 -0.72
C PRO A 189 7.21 -21.34 -0.97
N ASP A 190 5.96 -21.78 -0.86
CA ASP A 190 5.49 -23.13 -1.16
C ASP A 190 4.27 -23.03 -2.09
N PRO A 191 4.48 -23.11 -3.42
CA PRO A 191 3.38 -23.03 -4.40
C PRO A 191 2.37 -24.18 -4.29
N GLU A 192 2.81 -25.39 -3.87
CA GLU A 192 1.91 -26.54 -3.69
C GLU A 192 0.96 -26.32 -2.52
N LEU A 193 1.46 -25.75 -1.41
CA LEU A 193 0.64 -25.34 -0.27
C LEU A 193 -0.38 -24.27 -0.67
N ALA A 194 0.05 -23.25 -1.42
CA ALA A 194 -0.82 -22.19 -1.90
C ALA A 194 -1.93 -22.75 -2.80
N GLU A 195 -1.59 -23.62 -3.75
CA GLU A 195 -2.55 -24.30 -4.63
C GLU A 195 -3.54 -25.15 -3.83
N ALA A 196 -3.06 -25.96 -2.88
CA ALA A 196 -3.91 -26.80 -2.04
C ALA A 196 -4.89 -25.99 -1.18
N ARG A 197 -4.43 -24.85 -0.63
CA ARG A 197 -5.27 -23.92 0.14
C ARG A 197 -6.31 -23.24 -0.75
N MET A 198 -5.93 -22.82 -1.95
CA MET A 198 -6.88 -22.23 -2.91
C MET A 198 -7.93 -23.24 -3.37
N LYS A 199 -7.55 -24.49 -3.65
CA LYS A 199 -8.50 -25.59 -3.95
C LYS A 199 -9.47 -25.84 -2.81
N THR A 200 -8.97 -25.83 -1.57
CA THR A 200 -9.81 -25.97 -0.37
C THR A 200 -10.82 -24.83 -0.28
N LEU A 201 -10.40 -23.59 -0.53
CA LEU A 201 -11.30 -22.43 -0.54
C LEU A 201 -12.36 -22.56 -1.64
N LEU A 202 -11.98 -22.93 -2.86
CA LEU A 202 -12.93 -23.16 -3.96
C LEU A 202 -13.96 -24.24 -3.62
N ALA A 203 -13.52 -25.36 -3.05
CA ALA A 203 -14.39 -26.47 -2.64
C ALA A 203 -15.40 -26.05 -1.55
N LEU A 204 -15.00 -25.22 -0.59
CA LEU A 204 -15.90 -24.67 0.43
C LEU A 204 -17.06 -23.86 -0.18
N TYR A 205 -16.84 -23.25 -1.34
CA TYR A 205 -17.84 -22.50 -2.11
C TYR A 205 -18.54 -23.36 -3.18
N GLY A 206 -18.35 -24.68 -3.17
CA GLY A 206 -19.01 -25.61 -4.08
C GLY A 206 -18.43 -25.66 -5.49
N VAL A 207 -17.22 -25.13 -5.71
CA VAL A 207 -16.50 -25.27 -6.97
C VAL A 207 -15.67 -26.55 -6.89
N THR A 208 -16.13 -27.60 -7.55
CA THR A 208 -15.40 -28.86 -7.70
C THR A 208 -14.49 -28.80 -8.91
N SER A 209 -13.19 -29.07 -8.70
CA SER A 209 -12.21 -29.35 -9.75
C SER A 209 -12.52 -30.63 -10.51
#